data_AF-A0A0N5ANU9-F1
#
_entry.id   AF-A0A0N5ANU9-F1
#
_cell.length_a   1.000
_cell.length_b   1.000
_cell.length_c   1.000
_cell.angle_alpha   90.00
_cell.angle_beta   90.00
_cell.angle_gamma   90.00
#
_symmetry.space_group_name_H-M   'P 1'
#
loop_
_entity.id
_entity.type
_entity.pdbx_description
1 polymer ?
#
loop_
_entity_poly.entity_id
_entity_poly.type
_entity_poly.pdbx_seq_one_letter_code
_entity_poly.pdbx_strand_id
1 'polypeptide(L)'
;LRHNRHRFFSECANRFCPIGTFCDLHEAPCLKKPCKPMTVCLPESLNGCKAFKCSRGQKCVETRTSCISRSCKKIPKCVPQGGH
;
A
#
# COMPACT_ATOMS: atom_id res chain seq x y z
N LEU A 1 31.72 -1.57 5.57
CA LEU A 1 31.00 -1.05 6.75
C LEU A 1 29.57 -1.57 6.73
N ARG A 2 29.18 -2.34 7.75
CA ARG A 2 27.78 -2.63 8.08
C ARG A 2 27.08 -1.31 8.41
N HIS A 3 25.81 -1.14 8.03
CA HIS A 3 24.76 -0.20 8.49
C HIS A 3 23.92 0.10 7.23
N ASN A 4 22.62 -0.07 7.12
CA ASN A 4 21.57 -0.50 8.02
C ASN A 4 20.38 -0.76 7.09
N ARG A 5 19.56 -1.78 7.35
CA ARG A 5 18.38 -2.15 6.56
C ARG A 5 17.24 -1.12 6.80
N HIS A 6 17.50 0.17 6.55
CA HIS A 6 16.50 1.22 6.55
C HIS A 6 15.63 1.01 5.32
N ARG A 7 14.38 0.58 5.54
CA ARG A 7 13.32 0.73 4.54
C ARG A 7 13.32 2.21 4.13
N PHE A 8 13.76 2.50 2.91
CA PHE A 8 13.68 3.83 2.31
C PHE A 8 12.21 4.15 2.04
N PHE A 9 11.50 4.60 3.08
CA PHE A 9 10.19 5.20 2.92
C PHE A 9 10.39 6.62 2.38
N SER A 10 10.39 6.76 1.06
CA SER A 10 10.43 8.08 0.41
C SER A 10 9.04 8.72 0.48
N GLU A 11 8.98 9.98 0.94
CA GLU A 11 7.74 10.73 0.96
C GLU A 11 7.22 10.97 -0.47
N CYS A 12 5.94 10.70 -0.71
CA CYS A 12 5.34 10.72 -2.06
C CYS A 12 4.20 11.72 -2.21
N ALA A 13 4.08 12.70 -1.31
CA ALA A 13 3.06 13.75 -1.38
C ALA A 13 3.15 14.57 -2.68
N ASN A 14 4.37 14.84 -3.14
CA ASN A 14 4.65 15.69 -4.32
C ASN A 14 5.60 15.03 -5.33
N ARG A 15 5.80 13.71 -5.24
CA ARG A 15 6.79 12.99 -6.06
C ARG A 15 6.23 11.66 -6.54
N PHE A 16 6.71 11.23 -7.69
CA PHE A 16 6.40 9.90 -8.21
C PHE A 16 7.20 8.84 -7.46
N CYS A 17 6.49 7.80 -7.02
CA CYS A 17 7.13 6.60 -6.51
C CYS A 17 7.84 5.84 -7.65
N PRO A 18 8.98 5.20 -7.39
CA PRO A 18 9.69 4.41 -8.38
C PRO A 18 8.82 3.24 -8.91
N ILE A 19 9.18 2.72 -10.09
CA ILE A 19 8.51 1.56 -10.69
C ILE A 19 8.52 0.39 -9.70
N GLY A 20 7.40 -0.33 -9.57
CA GLY A 20 7.24 -1.42 -8.61
C GLY A 20 6.86 -0.98 -7.20
N THR A 21 6.55 0.31 -6.99
CA THR A 21 6.04 0.84 -5.72
C THR A 21 4.77 1.69 -5.90
N PHE A 22 4.00 1.85 -4.83
CA PHE A 22 2.81 2.67 -4.78
C PHE A 22 2.81 3.63 -3.58
N CYS A 23 2.14 4.77 -3.73
CA CYS A 23 2.03 5.77 -2.67
C CYS A 23 0.84 5.47 -1.76
N ASP A 24 1.07 5.42 -0.45
CA ASP A 24 0.01 5.21 0.55
C ASP A 24 0.26 6.04 1.81
N LEU A 25 -0.80 6.29 2.57
CA LEU A 25 -0.71 6.92 3.88
C LEU A 25 -0.19 5.91 4.91
N HIS A 26 0.86 6.30 5.62
CA HIS A 26 1.44 5.55 6.71
C HIS A 26 1.54 6.42 7.95
N GLU A 27 1.25 5.82 9.11
CA GLU A 27 1.49 6.48 10.39
C GLU A 27 3.00 6.49 10.64
N ALA A 28 3.57 7.69 10.66
CA ALA A 28 4.98 7.86 10.97
C ALA A 28 5.28 7.41 12.40
N PRO A 29 6.38 6.69 12.67
CA PRO A 29 6.85 6.51 14.03
C PRO A 29 7.21 7.89 14.61
N CYS A 30 6.47 8.33 15.63
CA CYS A 30 6.68 9.62 16.27
C CYS A 30 6.74 9.48 17.80
N LEU A 31 7.51 10.37 18.45
CA LEU A 31 7.70 10.36 19.90
C LEU A 31 6.46 10.81 20.68
N LYS A 32 5.63 11.69 20.10
CA LYS A 32 4.44 12.27 20.75
C LYS A 32 3.21 12.13 19.86
N LYS A 33 2.19 11.41 20.33
CA LYS A 33 0.91 11.21 19.64
C LYS A 33 0.03 12.48 19.72
N PRO A 34 -0.87 12.73 18.74
CA PRO A 34 -1.08 11.96 17.52
C PRO A 34 0.05 12.17 16.50
N CYS A 35 0.49 11.10 15.87
CA CYS A 35 1.49 11.19 14.80
C CYS A 35 0.86 11.82 13.55
N LYS A 36 1.57 12.74 12.90
CA LYS A 36 1.14 13.23 11.59
C LYS A 36 1.27 12.09 10.57
N PRO A 37 0.22 11.75 9.82
CA PRO A 37 0.32 10.77 8.76
C PRO A 37 1.25 11.30 7.67
N MET A 38 2.04 10.41 7.06
CA MET A 38 2.92 10.72 5.94
C MET A 38 2.58 9.82 4.77
N THR A 39 2.73 10.33 3.55
CA THR A 39 2.56 9.52 2.34
C THR A 39 3.90 8.90 1.98
N VAL A 40 3.99 7.58 1.85
CA VAL A 40 5.24 6.87 1.60
C VAL A 40 5.10 5.91 0.42
N CYS A 41 6.19 5.70 -0.31
CA CYS A 41 6.27 4.66 -1.34
C CYS A 41 6.43 3.27 -0.70
N LEU A 42 5.48 2.37 -0.99
CA LEU A 42 5.47 0.97 -0.56
C LEU A 42 5.60 0.03 -1.76
N PRO A 43 6.21 -1.15 -1.64
CA PRO A 43 6.26 -2.13 -2.73
C PRO A 43 4.87 -2.50 -3.24
N GLU A 44 4.69 -2.62 -4.56
CA GLU A 44 3.43 -3.05 -5.17
C GLU A 44 2.98 -4.44 -4.72
N SER A 45 3.91 -5.29 -4.23
CA SER A 45 3.57 -6.58 -3.62
C SER A 45 2.70 -6.44 -2.37
N LEU A 46 2.65 -5.25 -1.77
CA LEU A 46 1.80 -4.90 -0.63
C LEU A 46 0.46 -4.26 -1.06
N ASN A 47 0.24 -4.06 -2.36
CA ASN A 47 -0.96 -3.40 -2.88
C ASN A 47 -2.01 -4.42 -3.34
N GLY A 48 -3.27 -4.21 -2.95
CA GLY A 48 -4.39 -5.01 -3.44
C GLY A 48 -4.27 -6.51 -3.17
N CYS A 49 -4.72 -7.31 -4.14
CA CYS A 49 -4.80 -8.76 -4.06
C CYS A 49 -3.43 -9.45 -4.17
N LYS A 50 -2.36 -8.71 -4.50
CA LYS A 50 -0.99 -9.25 -4.44
C LYS A 50 -0.56 -9.56 -3.01
N ALA A 51 -1.00 -8.75 -2.05
CA ALA A 51 -0.67 -8.87 -0.63
C ALA A 51 -1.70 -9.67 0.17
N PHE A 52 -2.90 -9.85 -0.38
CA PHE A 52 -4.06 -10.36 0.34
C PHE A 52 -4.61 -11.62 -0.34
N LYS A 53 -4.63 -12.72 0.41
CA LYS A 53 -5.18 -14.00 -0.05
C LYS A 53 -6.53 -14.26 0.60
N CYS A 54 -7.50 -14.63 -0.23
CA CYS A 54 -8.83 -15.04 0.23
C CYS A 54 -8.85 -16.52 0.63
N SER A 55 -9.82 -16.87 1.47
CA SER A 55 -10.11 -18.27 1.84
C SER A 55 -10.60 -19.08 0.64
N ARG A 56 -10.58 -20.42 0.77
CA ARG A 56 -11.12 -21.33 -0.27
C ARG A 56 -12.55 -20.95 -0.65
N GLY A 57 -12.86 -20.98 -1.95
CA GLY A 57 -14.18 -20.62 -2.49
C GLY A 57 -14.42 -19.11 -2.68
N GLN A 58 -13.43 -18.25 -2.37
CA GLN A 58 -13.50 -16.81 -2.61
C GLN A 58 -12.42 -16.35 -3.58
N LYS A 59 -12.72 -15.39 -4.45
CA LYS A 59 -11.75 -14.70 -5.30
C LYS A 59 -11.46 -13.32 -4.73
N CYS A 60 -10.20 -12.93 -4.79
CA CYS A 60 -9.83 -11.56 -4.47
C CYS A 60 -10.12 -10.66 -5.67
N VAL A 61 -10.82 -9.56 -5.43
CA VAL A 61 -11.05 -8.49 -6.39
C VAL A 61 -10.45 -7.19 -5.85
N GLU A 62 -9.90 -6.36 -6.74
CA GLU A 62 -9.25 -5.11 -6.37
C GLU A 62 -10.16 -3.93 -6.74
N THR A 63 -10.50 -3.09 -5.77
CA THR A 63 -11.13 -1.79 -6.03
C THR A 63 -10.07 -0.71 -5.94
N ARG A 64 -9.91 0.08 -7.01
CA ARG A 64 -9.01 1.25 -6.97
C ARG A 64 -9.63 2.34 -6.10
N THR A 65 -8.87 2.88 -5.16
CA THR A 65 -9.27 4.05 -4.37
C THR A 65 -8.74 5.33 -4.99
N SER A 66 -8.91 6.44 -4.27
CA SER A 66 -8.21 7.69 -4.53
C SER A 66 -6.72 7.45 -4.78
N CYS A 67 -6.22 8.03 -5.85
CA CYS A 67 -4.80 7.99 -6.19
C CYS A 67 -4.10 9.16 -5.52
N ILE A 68 -2.91 8.91 -4.97
CA ILE A 68 -2.02 9.97 -4.51
C ILE A 68 -1.04 10.21 -5.65
N SER A 69 -1.09 11.42 -6.21
CA SER A 69 -0.43 11.76 -7.48
C SER A 69 -0.88 10.84 -8.64
N ARG A 70 -0.01 9.93 -9.13
CA ARG A 70 -0.33 8.94 -10.18
C ARG A 70 -0.36 7.50 -9.66
N SER A 71 -0.20 7.31 -8.36
CA SER A 71 -0.15 5.98 -7.76
C SER A 71 -1.44 5.71 -7.01
N CYS A 72 -2.15 4.66 -7.41
CA CYS A 72 -3.45 4.32 -6.85
C CYS A 72 -3.31 3.15 -5.90
N LYS A 73 -3.72 3.37 -4.65
CA LYS A 73 -3.95 2.27 -3.71
C LYS A 73 -5.11 1.41 -4.22
N LYS A 74 -4.98 0.11 -4.02
CA LYS A 74 -5.99 -0.88 -4.34
C LYS A 74 -6.44 -1.53 -3.04
N ILE A 75 -7.72 -1.48 -2.75
CA ILE A 75 -8.30 -2.21 -1.62
C ILE A 75 -8.68 -3.60 -2.14
N PRO A 76 -8.09 -4.67 -1.59
CA PRO A 76 -8.53 -6.03 -1.90
C PRO A 76 -9.85 -6.33 -1.17
N LYS A 77 -10.73 -7.06 -1.85
CA LYS A 77 -11.97 -7.60 -1.28
C LYS A 77 -12.13 -9.06 -1.69
N CYS A 78 -12.52 -9.93 -0.77
CA CYS A 78 -12.95 -11.29 -1.11
C CYS A 78 -14.40 -11.30 -1.52
N VAL A 79 -14.69 -11.93 -2.67
CA VAL A 79 -16.05 -12.20 -3.13
C VAL A 79 -16.20 -13.70 -3.40
N PRO A 80 -17.39 -14.29 -3.21
CA PRO A 80 -17.64 -15.69 -3.55
C PRO A 80 -17.26 -16.00 -5.01
N GLN A 81 -16.66 -17.17 -5.27
CA GLN A 81 -16.32 -17.61 -6.62
C GLN A 81 -17.53 -18.06 -7.46
N GLY A 82 -18.76 -18.00 -6.91
CA GLY A 82 -19.97 -18.50 -7.57
C GLY A 82 -21.23 -17.65 -7.37
N GLY A 83 -21.10 -16.34 -7.20
CA GLY A 83 -22.28 -15.45 -7.16
C GLY A 83 -22.78 -15.11 -8.57
N HIS A 84 -23.77 -15.85 -9.05
CA HIS A 84 -24.80 -15.34 -9.97
C HIS A 84 -25.90 -14.68 -9.15
#